data_AF-A0A523VDG5-F1
#
_entry.id   AF-A0A523VDG5-F1
#
_cell.length_a   1.000
_cell.length_b   1.000
_cell.length_c   1.000
_cell.angle_alpha   90.00
_cell.angle_beta   90.00
_cell.angle_gamma   90.00
#
_symmetry.space_group_name_H-M   'P 1'
#
loop_
_entity.id
_entity.type
_entity.pdbx_description
1 polymer ?
#
loop_
_entity_poly.entity_id
_entity_poly.type
_entity_poly.pdbx_seq_one_letter_code
_entity_poly.pdbx_strand_id
1 'polypeptide(L)'
;MLLTMAKIEIIGPKKYFYQALALLHQLGTVHLDDVSQQKENIYMRSMNVDEEVAKSKGELRDLATRLSGIMSSIEPAKVDKSRQSGDTYWKADAEALSEEAENLVGQLEEKARSIANKKTDMEFELAQLDRYQDVMKK
;
A
#
# COMPACT_ATOMS: atom_id res chain seq x y z
N MET A 1 -1.06 20.50 25.35
CA MET A 1 -0.04 19.95 26.27
C MET A 1 1.21 19.72 25.42
N LEU A 2 2.28 20.48 25.64
CA LEU A 2 3.54 20.33 24.91
C LEU A 2 4.35 19.25 25.64
N LEU A 3 4.61 18.12 24.98
CA LEU A 3 5.51 17.10 25.47
C LEU A 3 6.95 17.54 25.24
N THR A 4 7.80 17.44 26.26
CA THR A 4 9.24 17.68 26.13
C THR A 4 9.88 16.49 25.43
N MET A 5 10.42 16.71 24.22
CA MET A 5 11.11 15.70 23.43
C MET A 5 12.62 15.74 23.71
N ALA A 6 13.28 14.58 23.66
CA ALA A 6 14.74 14.48 23.76
C ALA A 6 15.33 14.02 22.42
N LYS A 7 16.44 14.62 22.01
CA LYS A 7 17.19 14.15 20.84
C LYS A 7 17.96 12.89 21.23
N ILE A 8 17.71 11.80 20.51
CA ILE A 8 18.40 10.51 20.72
C ILE A 8 19.17 10.14 19.45
N GLU A 9 20.31 9.50 19.63
CA GLU A 9 21.12 8.94 18.56
C GLU A 9 21.28 7.44 18.79
N ILE A 10 20.98 6.64 17.76
CA ILE A 10 20.98 5.19 17.85
C ILE A 10 22.09 4.66 16.96
N ILE A 11 23.06 3.96 17.55
CA ILE A 11 24.21 3.38 16.86
C ILE A 11 24.11 1.86 16.94
N GLY A 12 24.28 1.18 15.81
CA GLY A 12 24.21 -0.27 15.75
C GLY A 12 24.79 -0.88 14.47
N PRO A 13 24.90 -2.22 14.41
CA PRO A 13 25.40 -2.91 13.23
C PRO A 13 24.44 -2.77 12.03
N LYS A 14 24.98 -2.56 10.81
CA LYS A 14 24.17 -2.46 9.57
C LYS A 14 23.18 -3.62 9.40
N LYS A 15 23.59 -4.84 9.79
CA LYS A 15 22.76 -6.06 9.68
C LYS A 15 21.40 -5.95 10.39
N TYR A 16 21.32 -5.19 11.48
CA TYR A 16 20.08 -5.08 12.27
C TYR A 16 19.31 -3.79 12.00
N PHE A 17 19.72 -3.00 11.00
CA PHE A 17 19.12 -1.70 10.71
C PHE A 17 17.60 -1.78 10.52
N TYR A 18 17.13 -2.65 9.62
CA TYR A 18 15.69 -2.78 9.33
C TYR A 18 14.90 -3.34 10.52
N GLN A 19 15.49 -4.27 11.28
CA GLN A 19 14.84 -4.84 12.47
C GLN A 19 14.68 -3.80 13.59
N ALA A 20 15.73 -3.01 13.84
CA ALA A 20 15.68 -1.91 14.80
C ALA A 20 14.69 -0.83 14.37
N LEU A 21 14.68 -0.47 13.08
CA LEU A 21 13.75 0.51 12.53
C LEU A 21 12.29 0.07 12.68
N ALA A 22 11.99 -1.20 12.35
CA ALA A 22 10.66 -1.78 12.52
C ALA A 22 10.20 -1.74 13.98
N LEU A 23 11.09 -2.07 14.91
CA LEU A 23 10.80 -2.05 16.35
C LEU A 23 10.54 -0.62 16.85
N LEU A 24 11.36 0.36 16.46
CA LEU A 24 11.16 1.76 16.83
C LEU A 24 9.85 2.32 16.29
N HIS A 25 9.50 1.96 15.05
CA HIS A 25 8.22 2.35 14.46
C HIS A 25 7.04 1.70 15.21
N GLN A 26 7.14 0.43 15.60
CA GLN A 26 6.10 -0.25 16.37
C GLN A 26 5.90 0.38 17.76
N LEU A 27 6.98 0.81 18.41
CA LEU A 27 6.90 1.52 19.68
C LEU A 27 6.20 2.88 19.54
N GLY A 28 6.30 3.54 18.39
CA GLY A 28 5.64 4.82 18.12
C GLY A 28 6.13 5.97 19.00
N THR A 29 7.27 5.81 19.67
CA THR A 29 7.81 6.78 20.64
C THR A 29 8.87 7.71 20.06
N VAL A 30 9.31 7.47 18.82
CA VAL A 30 10.44 8.18 18.22
C VAL A 30 10.02 8.84 16.91
N HIS A 31 10.42 10.10 16.75
CA HIS A 31 10.36 10.79 15.46
C HIS A 31 11.70 10.59 14.72
N LEU A 32 11.63 10.11 13.48
CA LEU A 32 12.81 9.86 12.66
C LEU A 32 13.13 11.08 11.82
N ASP A 33 14.23 11.76 12.14
CA ASP A 33 14.75 12.88 11.37
C ASP A 33 15.71 12.39 10.27
N ASP A 34 15.60 12.97 9.08
CA ASP A 34 16.53 12.71 7.99
C ASP A 34 17.86 13.45 8.21
N VAL A 35 18.86 12.71 8.66
CA VAL A 35 20.20 13.23 8.94
C VAL A 35 20.99 13.52 7.65
N SER A 36 20.53 13.07 6.47
CA SER A 36 21.25 13.26 5.20
C SER A 36 21.40 14.73 4.79
N GLN A 37 20.55 15.62 5.31
CA GLN A 37 20.62 17.06 5.06
C GLN A 37 21.46 17.83 6.09
N GLN A 38 21.87 17.20 7.19
CA GLN A 38 22.76 17.81 8.19
C GLN A 38 24.23 17.70 7.73
N LYS A 39 24.67 18.69 6.97
CA LYS A 39 26.04 18.83 6.44
C LYS A 39 27.15 18.96 7.51
N GLU A 40 26.83 18.98 8.80
CA GLU A 40 27.79 19.27 9.87
C GLU A 40 28.49 18.03 10.45
N ASN A 41 28.05 16.80 10.15
CA ASN A 41 28.69 15.59 10.70
C ASN A 41 29.55 14.85 9.66
N ILE A 42 30.84 15.20 9.63
CA ILE A 42 31.87 14.66 8.72
C ILE A 42 32.08 13.13 8.92
N TYR A 43 31.65 12.58 10.05
CA TYR A 43 31.89 11.18 10.43
C TYR A 43 30.76 10.21 10.04
N MET A 44 29.65 10.70 9.49
CA MET A 44 28.52 9.86 9.09
C MET A 44 28.34 9.87 7.58
N ARG A 45 28.50 8.70 6.94
CA ARG A 45 28.22 8.52 5.52
C ARG A 45 26.81 7.96 5.37
N SER A 46 26.01 8.57 4.49
CA SER A 46 24.67 8.06 4.17
C SER A 46 24.74 6.58 3.77
N MET A 47 23.83 5.78 4.32
CA MET A 47 23.70 4.37 3.96
C MET A 47 23.14 4.30 2.54
N ASN A 48 23.92 3.73 1.62
CA ASN A 48 23.38 3.34 0.32
C ASN A 48 22.37 2.21 0.56
N VAL A 49 21.16 2.41 0.05
CA VAL A 49 20.14 1.36 -0.02
C VAL A 49 20.67 0.28 -0.96
N ASP A 50 20.70 -0.96 -0.49
CA ASP A 50 21.13 -2.09 -1.32
C ASP A 50 20.18 -2.24 -2.53
N GLU A 51 20.72 -2.59 -3.70
CA GLU A 51 20.00 -2.57 -4.99
C GLU A 51 18.75 -3.47 -4.98
N GLU A 52 18.80 -4.58 -4.26
CA GLU A 52 17.67 -5.50 -4.06
C GLU A 52 16.50 -4.85 -3.31
N VAL A 53 16.80 -4.01 -2.31
CA VAL A 53 15.77 -3.27 -1.54
C VAL A 53 15.15 -2.18 -2.40
N ALA A 54 15.94 -1.53 -3.25
CA ALA A 54 15.43 -0.54 -4.19
C ALA A 54 14.48 -1.17 -5.21
N LYS A 55 14.81 -2.35 -5.73
CA LYS A 55 13.97 -3.13 -6.64
C LYS A 55 12.65 -3.55 -5.97
N SER A 56 12.72 -4.15 -4.79
CA SER A 56 11.54 -4.59 -4.02
C SER A 56 10.59 -3.42 -3.72
N LYS A 57 11.14 -2.24 -3.41
CA LYS A 57 10.36 -1.01 -3.22
C LYS A 57 9.63 -0.57 -4.50
N GLY A 58 10.25 -0.77 -5.66
CA GLY A 58 9.63 -0.52 -6.96
C GLY A 58 8.43 -1.43 -7.19
N GLU A 59 8.62 -2.74 -7.01
CA GLU A 59 7.57 -3.75 -7.19
C GLU A 59 6.36 -3.51 -6.26
N LEU A 60 6.60 -3.18 -4.99
CA LEU A 60 5.54 -2.82 -4.03
C LEU A 60 4.81 -1.53 -4.43
N ARG A 61 5.51 -0.56 -5.00
CA ARG A 61 4.90 0.70 -5.48
C ARG A 61 4.02 0.46 -6.70
N ASP A 62 4.43 -0.42 -7.59
CA ASP A 62 3.64 -0.82 -8.76
C ASP A 62 2.38 -1.58 -8.32
N LEU A 63 2.49 -2.50 -7.35
CA LEU A 63 1.35 -3.17 -6.73
C LEU A 63 0.37 -2.17 -6.09
N ALA A 64 0.86 -1.20 -5.32
CA ALA A 64 0.02 -0.17 -4.70
C ALA A 64 -0.70 0.70 -5.75
N THR A 65 -0.05 0.97 -6.87
CA THR A 65 -0.63 1.74 -7.98
C THR A 65 -1.73 0.93 -8.67
N ARG A 66 -1.51 -0.36 -8.95
CA ARG A 66 -2.52 -1.29 -9.47
C ARG A 66 -3.74 -1.35 -8.56
N LEU A 67 -3.52 -1.56 -7.25
CA LEU A 67 -4.59 -1.59 -6.25
C LEU A 67 -5.39 -0.28 -6.23
N SER A 68 -4.71 0.86 -6.29
CA SER A 68 -5.36 2.18 -6.33
C SER A 68 -6.24 2.36 -7.57
N GLY A 69 -5.80 1.84 -8.72
CA GLY A 69 -6.60 1.81 -9.95
C GLY A 69 -7.83 0.91 -9.85
N ILE A 70 -7.73 -0.25 -9.19
CA ILE A 70 -8.88 -1.11 -8.93
C ILE A 70 -9.87 -0.40 -8.01
N MET A 71 -9.40 0.21 -6.92
CA MET A 71 -10.27 0.93 -5.98
C MET A 71 -10.96 2.14 -6.61
N SER A 72 -10.35 2.82 -7.58
CA SER A 72 -11.00 3.94 -8.27
C SER A 72 -12.09 3.50 -9.25
N SER A 73 -12.01 2.26 -9.75
CA SER A 73 -13.02 1.67 -10.63
C SER A 73 -14.27 1.15 -9.89
N ILE A 74 -14.15 0.90 -8.60
CA ILE A 74 -15.22 0.39 -7.74
C ILE A 74 -15.75 1.55 -6.90
N GLU A 75 -17.07 1.69 -6.77
CA GLU A 75 -17.63 2.68 -5.85
C GLU A 75 -17.10 2.45 -4.43
N PRO A 76 -16.72 3.51 -3.69
CA PRO A 76 -16.19 3.36 -2.34
C PRO A 76 -17.26 2.78 -1.42
N ALA A 77 -17.15 1.48 -1.15
CA ALA A 77 -17.96 0.83 -0.14
C ALA A 77 -17.67 1.45 1.23
N LYS A 78 -18.69 1.56 2.10
CA LYS A 78 -18.48 1.87 3.51
C LYS A 78 -17.71 0.72 4.16
N VAL A 79 -16.39 0.78 4.11
CA VAL A 79 -15.53 -0.21 4.75
C VAL A 79 -15.56 0.02 6.26
N ASP A 80 -16.02 -0.99 6.99
CA ASP A 80 -15.95 -1.03 8.45
C ASP A 80 -14.47 -1.14 8.86
N LYS A 81 -13.89 -0.02 9.32
CA LYS A 81 -12.46 0.10 9.65
C LYS A 81 -12.05 -0.70 10.90
N SER A 82 -12.99 -1.40 11.53
CA SER A 82 -12.78 -2.11 12.80
C SER A 82 -11.88 -3.35 12.72
N ARG A 83 -11.46 -3.81 11.52
CA ARG A 83 -10.75 -5.09 11.34
C ARG A 83 -9.25 -5.05 11.03
N GLN A 84 -8.60 -3.89 10.91
CA GLN A 84 -7.19 -3.87 10.49
C GLN A 84 -6.24 -3.75 11.67
N SER A 85 -5.90 -4.89 12.29
CA SER A 85 -4.70 -5.00 13.10
C SER A 85 -3.51 -5.11 12.15
N GLY A 86 -2.89 -3.99 11.78
CA GLY A 86 -1.68 -3.97 10.95
C GLY A 86 -0.49 -4.73 11.57
N ASP A 87 -0.57 -5.03 12.87
CA ASP A 87 0.46 -5.70 13.68
C ASP A 87 0.84 -7.10 13.19
N THR A 88 -0.03 -7.81 12.48
CA THR A 88 0.28 -9.17 11.98
C THR A 88 1.21 -9.16 10.78
N TYR A 89 1.14 -8.12 9.93
CA TYR A 89 1.91 -8.07 8.68
C TYR A 89 3.34 -7.58 8.88
N TRP A 90 3.62 -6.86 9.98
CA TRP A 90 4.98 -6.39 10.30
C TRP A 90 5.92 -7.49 10.82
N LYS A 91 5.37 -8.64 11.26
CA LYS A 91 6.14 -9.81 11.70
C LYS A 91 6.41 -10.80 10.57
N ALA A 92 5.75 -10.64 9.43
CA ALA A 92 5.89 -11.54 8.29
C ALA A 92 7.15 -11.22 7.50
N ASP A 93 7.71 -12.23 6.84
CA ASP A 93 8.86 -12.06 5.95
C ASP A 93 8.46 -11.19 4.74
N ALA A 94 9.33 -10.27 4.35
CA ALA A 94 9.02 -9.26 3.34
C ALA A 94 8.76 -9.89 1.97
N GLU A 95 9.50 -10.94 1.61
CA GLU A 95 9.34 -11.67 0.36
C GLU A 95 8.00 -12.43 0.31
N ALA A 96 7.66 -13.14 1.38
CA ALA A 96 6.40 -13.86 1.48
C ALA A 96 5.20 -12.91 1.41
N LEU A 97 5.31 -11.73 2.04
CA LEU A 97 4.27 -10.71 1.99
C LEU A 97 4.12 -10.11 0.58
N SER A 98 5.22 -9.90 -0.14
CA SER A 98 5.15 -9.39 -1.52
C SER A 98 4.49 -10.40 -2.46
N GLU A 99 4.77 -11.69 -2.33
CA GLU A 99 4.17 -12.74 -3.15
C GLU A 99 2.67 -12.90 -2.84
N GLU A 100 2.29 -12.84 -1.56
CA GLU A 100 0.88 -12.85 -1.15
C GLU A 100 0.14 -11.62 -1.71
N ALA A 101 0.74 -10.44 -1.61
CA ALA A 101 0.17 -9.20 -2.12
C ALA A 101 -0.01 -9.25 -3.65
N GLU A 102 0.95 -9.79 -4.38
CA GLU A 102 0.85 -9.94 -5.84
C GLU A 102 -0.27 -10.88 -6.25
N ASN A 103 -0.38 -12.04 -5.61
CA ASN A 103 -1.48 -12.97 -5.84
C ASN A 103 -2.84 -12.35 -5.54
N LEU A 104 -2.96 -11.61 -4.44
CA LEU A 104 -4.20 -10.98 -4.02
C LEU A 104 -4.61 -9.85 -4.97
N VAL A 105 -3.65 -9.03 -5.42
CA VAL A 105 -3.89 -8.00 -6.44
C VAL A 105 -4.34 -8.64 -7.75
N GLY A 106 -3.69 -9.70 -8.21
CA GLY A 106 -4.08 -10.42 -9.44
C GLY A 106 -5.52 -10.94 -9.38
N GLN A 107 -5.92 -11.57 -8.27
CA GLN A 107 -7.30 -12.03 -8.07
C GLN A 107 -8.31 -10.87 -8.05
N LEU A 108 -7.93 -9.73 -7.46
CA LEU A 108 -8.77 -8.54 -7.44
C LEU A 108 -8.93 -7.93 -8.84
N GLU A 109 -7.87 -7.89 -9.64
CA GLU A 109 -7.92 -7.40 -11.02
C GLU A 109 -8.89 -8.24 -11.88
N GLU A 110 -8.80 -9.56 -11.76
CA GLU A 110 -9.69 -10.48 -12.50
C GLU A 110 -11.16 -10.27 -12.09
N LYS A 111 -11.43 -10.18 -10.78
CA LYS A 111 -12.79 -9.92 -10.27
C LYS A 111 -13.31 -8.56 -10.70
N ALA A 112 -12.49 -7.51 -10.60
CA ALA A 112 -12.88 -6.16 -11.00
C ALA A 112 -13.22 -6.10 -12.49
N ARG A 113 -12.41 -6.76 -13.34
CA ARG A 113 -12.67 -6.87 -14.78
C ARG A 113 -13.97 -7.63 -15.08
N SER A 114 -14.23 -8.73 -14.37
CA SER A 114 -15.48 -9.48 -14.51
C SER A 114 -16.70 -8.65 -14.14
N ILE A 115 -16.63 -7.88 -13.05
CA ILE A 115 -17.71 -7.01 -12.61
C ILE A 115 -17.94 -5.87 -13.62
N ALA A 116 -16.87 -5.26 -14.12
CA ALA A 116 -16.96 -4.20 -15.13
C ALA A 116 -17.65 -4.70 -16.41
N ASN A 117 -17.26 -5.88 -16.93
CA ASN A 117 -17.89 -6.48 -18.11
C ASN A 117 -19.38 -6.79 -17.87
N LYS A 118 -19.72 -7.37 -16.72
CA LYS A 118 -21.13 -7.66 -16.38
C LYS A 118 -21.96 -6.38 -16.29
N LYS A 119 -21.38 -5.30 -15.77
CA LYS A 119 -22.05 -3.99 -15.71
C LYS A 119 -22.33 -3.46 -17.12
N THR A 120 -21.34 -3.50 -18.03
CA THR A 120 -21.54 -3.04 -19.41
C THR A 120 -22.57 -3.88 -20.17
N ASP A 121 -22.59 -5.20 -19.94
CA ASP A 121 -23.58 -6.09 -20.55
C ASP A 121 -25.00 -5.76 -20.05
N MET A 122 -25.18 -5.58 -18.73
CA MET A 122 -26.46 -5.18 -18.14
C MET A 122 -26.92 -3.79 -18.60
N GLU A 123 -26.00 -2.82 -18.75
CA GLU A 123 -26.31 -1.49 -19.29
C GLU A 123 -26.80 -1.57 -20.75
N PHE A 124 -26.20 -2.46 -21.54
CA PHE A 124 -26.62 -2.69 -22.92
C PHE A 124 -28.01 -3.35 -22.99
N GLU A 125 -28.27 -4.37 -22.17
CA GLU A 125 -29.58 -5.00 -22.06
C GLU A 125 -30.66 -4.01 -21.64
N LEU A 126 -30.39 -3.17 -20.63
CA LEU A 126 -31.31 -2.10 -20.21
C LEU A 126 -31.61 -1.13 -21.34
N ALA A 127 -30.59 -0.67 -22.07
CA ALA A 127 -30.77 0.24 -23.19
C ALA A 127 -31.58 -0.38 -24.34
N GLN A 128 -31.48 -1.70 -24.56
CA GLN A 128 -32.33 -2.41 -25.51
C GLN A 128 -33.77 -2.49 -25.03
N LEU A 129 -33.99 -2.87 -23.76
CA LEU A 129 -35.32 -2.96 -23.16
C LEU A 129 -36.05 -1.61 -23.18
N ASP A 130 -35.36 -0.51 -22.88
CA ASP A 130 -35.93 0.85 -22.96
C ASP A 130 -36.40 1.17 -24.38
N ARG A 131 -35.58 0.85 -25.41
CA ARG A 131 -35.98 1.04 -26.81
C ARG A 131 -37.20 0.21 -27.18
N TYR A 132 -37.28 -1.05 -26.76
CA TYR A 132 -38.44 -1.90 -27.00
C TYR A 132 -39.69 -1.38 -26.29
N GLN A 133 -39.54 -0.87 -25.07
CA GLN A 133 -40.64 -0.27 -24.32
C GLN A 133 -41.21 0.96 -25.05
N ASP A 134 -40.35 1.82 -25.60
CA ASP A 134 -40.77 3.00 -26.36
C ASP A 134 -41.50 2.63 -27.65
N VAL A 135 -41.12 1.53 -28.30
CA VAL A 135 -41.82 0.99 -29.48
C VAL A 135 -43.17 0.39 -29.10
N MET A 136 -43.29 -0.31 -27.97
CA MET A 136 -44.55 -0.90 -27.51
C MET A 136 -45.56 0.09 -26.94
N LYS A 137 -45.12 1.28 -26.50
CA LYS A 137 -46.00 2.35 -26.01
C LYS A 137 -46.57 3.24 -27.13
N LYS A 138 -46.12 3.08 -28.37
CA LYS A 138 -46.70 3.68 -29.58
C LYS A 138 -47.75 2.74 -30.19
#